data_AF-A0A9W9WE55-F1
#
_entry.id   AF-A0A9W9WE55-F1
#
_cell.length_a   1.000
_cell.length_b   1.000
_cell.length_c   1.000
_cell.angle_alpha   90.00
_cell.angle_beta   90.00
_cell.angle_gamma   90.00
#
_symmetry.space_group_name_H-M   'P 1'
#
loop_
_entity.id
_entity.type
_entity.pdbx_description
1 polymer ?
#
loop_
_entity_poly.entity_id
_entity_poly.type
_entity_poly.pdbx_seq_one_letter_code
_entity_poly.pdbx_strand_id
1 'polypeptide(L)'
;MVLADGGSILSKASIDGIFKPQAIGSSDLQELLTDPLRASLRSTVDMDAGRVEMALGGPLYMDDIPGKCSAGTLQWAGRPNLFWWIDRVKGVAAATFTPVISQADARFEELTSEFKWRYMQSSLKWV
;
A
#
# COMPACT_ATOMS: atom_id res chain seq x y z
N MET A 1 -7.74 -11.67 8.31
CA MET A 1 -6.64 -12.66 8.12
C MET A 1 -5.27 -12.03 8.32
N VAL A 2 -4.83 -11.10 7.46
CA VAL A 2 -3.45 -10.54 7.52
C VAL A 2 -3.16 -9.79 8.83
N LEU A 3 -4.05 -8.89 9.26
CA LEU A 3 -3.93 -8.20 10.55
C LEU A 3 -4.11 -9.12 11.77
N ALA A 4 -4.66 -10.32 11.56
CA ALA A 4 -4.83 -11.33 12.60
C ALA A 4 -3.73 -12.39 12.54
N ASP A 5 -2.53 -11.99 12.08
CA ASP A 5 -1.33 -12.83 11.96
C ASP A 5 -1.57 -14.19 11.26
N GLY A 6 -2.46 -14.19 10.27
CA GLY A 6 -2.71 -15.34 9.37
C GLY A 6 -3.98 -16.13 9.69
N GLY A 7 -4.60 -15.88 10.84
CA GLY A 7 -5.82 -16.55 11.27
C GLY A 7 -5.67 -18.08 11.22
N SER A 8 -6.65 -18.77 10.63
CA SER A 8 -6.63 -20.23 10.44
C SER A 8 -6.00 -20.69 9.12
N ILE A 9 -5.53 -19.76 8.27
CA ILE A 9 -5.14 -20.07 6.88
C ILE A 9 -3.62 -20.09 6.73
N LEU A 10 -2.94 -19.10 7.28
CA LEU A 10 -1.49 -18.95 7.16
C LEU A 10 -0.84 -18.91 8.54
N SER A 11 0.39 -19.41 8.63
CA SER A 11 1.19 -19.22 9.84
C SER A 11 1.58 -17.76 10.00
N LYS A 12 1.78 -17.32 11.25
CA LYS A 12 2.34 -15.99 11.54
C LYS A 12 3.67 -15.76 10.82
N ALA A 13 4.55 -16.77 10.78
CA ALA A 13 5.83 -16.67 10.07
C ALA A 13 5.66 -16.42 8.56
N SER A 14 4.64 -17.02 7.94
CA SER A 14 4.30 -16.76 6.54
C SER A 14 3.80 -15.33 6.34
N ILE A 15 2.94 -14.82 7.23
CA ILE A 15 2.50 -13.43 7.21
C ILE A 15 3.69 -12.49 7.39
N ASP A 16 4.56 -12.73 8.35
CA ASP A 16 5.75 -11.91 8.57
C ASP A 16 6.69 -11.96 7.35
N GLY A 17 6.74 -13.08 6.62
CA GLY A 17 7.45 -13.21 5.35
C GLY A 17 6.86 -12.36 4.21
N ILE A 18 5.53 -12.20 4.17
CA ILE A 18 4.84 -11.38 3.17
C ILE A 18 5.29 -9.91 3.24
N PHE A 19 5.57 -9.41 4.43
CA PHE A 19 5.95 -8.01 4.70
C PHE A 19 7.46 -7.79 4.74
N LYS A 20 8.25 -8.68 4.12
CA LYS A 20 9.69 -8.49 3.95
C LYS A 20 10.02 -8.03 2.54
N PRO A 21 11.00 -7.12 2.37
CA PRO A 21 11.59 -6.84 1.07
C PRO A 21 12.04 -8.14 0.40
N GLN A 22 11.61 -8.34 -0.84
CA GLN A 22 12.11 -9.39 -1.71
C GLN A 22 13.25 -8.79 -2.53
N ALA A 23 14.40 -9.47 -2.56
CA ALA A 23 15.65 -8.95 -3.12
C ALA A 23 15.67 -8.81 -4.67
N ILE A 24 14.52 -8.70 -5.32
CA ILE A 24 14.39 -8.65 -6.77
C ILE A 24 14.40 -7.19 -7.21
N GLY A 25 15.49 -6.76 -7.86
CA GLY A 25 15.54 -5.49 -8.62
C GLY A 25 15.52 -4.22 -7.76
N SER A 26 16.08 -4.23 -6.55
CA SER A 26 16.04 -3.07 -5.66
C SER A 26 16.69 -1.82 -6.25
N SER A 27 17.82 -1.94 -6.97
CA SER A 27 18.46 -0.80 -7.65
C SER A 27 17.55 -0.18 -8.71
N ASP A 28 16.98 -1.01 -9.58
CA ASP A 28 16.18 -0.58 -10.72
C ASP A 28 14.84 0.00 -10.25
N LEU A 29 14.29 -0.55 -9.16
CA LEU A 29 13.13 0.01 -8.49
C LEU A 29 13.44 1.37 -7.89
N GLN A 30 14.54 1.52 -7.14
CA GLN A 30 14.92 2.83 -6.59
C GLN A 30 15.17 3.86 -7.71
N GLU A 31 15.76 3.45 -8.82
CA GLU A 31 15.94 4.31 -10.00
C GLU A 31 14.57 4.74 -10.57
N LEU A 32 13.65 3.79 -10.83
CA LEU A 32 12.30 4.09 -11.31
C LEU A 32 11.51 5.02 -10.35
N LEU A 33 11.76 4.90 -9.06
CA LEU A 33 11.13 5.73 -8.03
C LEU A 33 11.74 7.14 -7.93
N THR A 34 12.91 7.38 -8.50
CA THR A 34 13.58 8.70 -8.50
C THR A 34 13.62 9.35 -9.89
N ASP A 35 13.32 8.58 -10.95
CA ASP A 35 13.23 9.01 -12.34
C ASP A 35 11.97 9.85 -12.65
N PRO A 36 11.98 10.73 -13.68
CA PRO A 36 10.78 11.43 -14.15
C PRO A 36 9.56 10.54 -14.43
N LEU A 37 9.77 9.25 -14.70
CA LEU A 37 8.71 8.25 -14.88
C LEU A 37 8.00 7.85 -13.58
N ARG A 38 8.45 8.28 -12.39
CA ARG A 38 7.76 8.01 -11.10
C ARG A 38 6.26 8.36 -11.16
N ALA A 39 5.90 9.44 -11.85
CA ALA A 39 4.51 9.84 -12.01
C ALA A 39 3.62 8.78 -12.70
N SER A 40 4.21 7.90 -13.52
CA SER A 40 3.51 6.76 -14.13
C SER A 40 3.11 5.69 -13.10
N LEU A 41 3.79 5.65 -11.95
CA LEU A 41 3.51 4.74 -10.84
C LEU A 41 2.52 5.31 -9.82
N ARG A 42 1.94 6.50 -10.05
CA ARG A 42 1.07 7.16 -9.08
C ARG A 42 -0.15 6.36 -8.65
N SER A 43 -0.61 5.42 -9.50
CA SER A 43 -1.68 4.49 -9.13
C SER A 43 -1.23 3.46 -8.09
N THR A 44 0.07 3.22 -7.96
CA THR A 44 0.64 2.04 -7.30
C THR A 44 1.49 2.40 -6.08
N VAL A 45 2.15 3.56 -6.11
CA VAL A 45 3.02 4.08 -5.03
C VAL A 45 2.57 5.51 -4.72
N ASP A 46 2.57 5.90 -3.45
CA ASP A 46 2.29 7.28 -3.04
C ASP A 46 3.48 8.17 -3.44
N MET A 47 3.19 9.33 -4.04
CA MET A 47 4.26 10.20 -4.54
C MET A 47 5.14 10.76 -3.42
N ASP A 48 4.64 10.85 -2.18
CA ASP A 48 5.42 11.29 -1.02
C ASP A 48 6.23 10.17 -0.35
N ALA A 49 6.16 8.92 -0.88
CA ALA A 49 6.94 7.82 -0.34
C ALA A 49 8.44 8.01 -0.59
N GLY A 50 9.25 7.93 0.46
CA GLY A 50 10.72 7.96 0.38
C GLY A 50 11.27 6.66 -0.22
N ARG A 51 11.72 5.74 0.63
CA ARG A 51 12.21 4.43 0.18
C ARG A 51 11.08 3.41 0.11
N VAL A 52 10.99 2.72 -1.02
CA VAL A 52 10.00 1.69 -1.28
C VAL A 52 10.70 0.46 -1.82
N GLU A 53 10.35 -0.71 -1.28
CA GLU A 53 10.83 -2.02 -1.76
C GLU A 53 9.65 -2.82 -2.30
N MET A 54 9.90 -3.93 -3.00
CA MET A 54 8.84 -4.88 -3.34
C MET A 54 8.77 -5.99 -2.30
N ALA A 55 7.58 -6.24 -1.76
CA ALA A 55 7.29 -7.41 -0.94
C ALA A 55 6.37 -8.39 -1.67
N LEU A 56 6.00 -9.50 -1.04
CA LEU A 56 5.09 -10.48 -1.64
C LEU A 56 3.66 -9.94 -1.66
N GLY A 57 3.31 -9.20 -2.71
CA GLY A 57 1.97 -8.64 -2.90
C GLY A 57 1.97 -7.20 -3.40
N GLY A 58 3.10 -6.50 -3.32
CA GLY A 58 3.20 -5.12 -3.79
C GLY A 58 4.33 -4.31 -3.14
N PRO A 59 4.35 -2.98 -3.34
CA PRO A 59 5.28 -2.04 -2.76
C PRO A 59 5.08 -2.00 -1.25
N LEU A 60 6.21 -2.13 -0.58
CA LEU A 60 6.36 -2.05 0.86
C LEU A 60 7.10 -0.74 1.16
N TYR A 61 6.46 0.11 1.94
CA TYR A 61 7.08 1.36 2.38
C TYR A 61 8.10 1.06 3.47
N MET A 62 9.33 1.51 3.27
CA MET A 62 10.41 1.28 4.24
C MET A 62 10.52 2.40 5.26
N ASP A 63 9.91 3.54 4.97
CA ASP A 63 9.90 4.73 5.81
C ASP A 63 8.45 5.17 6.06
N ASP A 64 8.21 5.89 7.16
CA ASP A 64 6.93 6.53 7.40
C ASP A 64 6.66 7.60 6.34
N ILE A 65 5.40 7.70 5.91
CA ILE A 65 4.90 8.83 5.13
C ILE A 65 4.11 9.71 6.10
N PRO A 66 4.62 10.90 6.51
CA PRO A 66 4.02 11.72 7.55
C PRO A 66 2.53 12.02 7.29
N GLY A 67 1.69 11.77 8.29
CA GLY A 67 0.24 11.93 8.19
C GLY A 67 -0.46 10.87 7.33
N LYS A 68 0.30 10.04 6.61
CA LYS A 68 -0.19 8.95 5.80
C LYS A 68 0.16 7.59 6.41
N CYS A 69 0.94 6.78 5.71
CA CYS A 69 1.20 5.39 6.04
C CYS A 69 2.41 5.22 6.97
N SER A 70 2.40 4.20 7.82
CA SER A 70 3.59 3.82 8.59
C SER A 70 4.57 3.02 7.73
N ALA A 71 5.85 3.00 8.10
CA ALA A 71 6.82 2.05 7.62
C ALA A 71 6.29 0.62 7.80
N GLY A 72 6.51 -0.22 6.80
CA GLY A 72 5.95 -1.57 6.70
C GLY A 72 4.55 -1.63 6.10
N THR A 73 3.99 -0.52 5.63
CA THR A 73 2.70 -0.55 4.90
C THR A 73 2.87 -1.20 3.53
N LEU A 74 1.98 -2.15 3.21
CA LEU A 74 1.90 -2.84 1.93
C LEU A 74 0.66 -2.38 1.18
N GLN A 75 0.75 -2.16 -0.13
CA GLN A 75 -0.40 -1.75 -0.94
C GLN A 75 -0.33 -2.21 -2.38
N TRP A 76 -1.44 -2.14 -3.12
CA TRP A 76 -1.44 -2.28 -4.57
C TRP A 76 -2.70 -1.66 -5.18
N ALA A 77 -2.61 -1.34 -6.46
CA ALA A 77 -3.76 -0.97 -7.28
C ALA A 77 -4.12 -2.08 -8.26
N GLY A 78 -5.41 -2.11 -8.63
CA GLY A 78 -5.94 -3.02 -9.63
C GLY A 78 -6.95 -2.33 -10.53
N ARG A 79 -7.21 -2.91 -11.69
CA ARG A 79 -8.38 -2.57 -12.51
C ARG A 79 -9.61 -3.30 -11.96
N PRO A 80 -10.84 -2.75 -12.07
CA PRO A 80 -11.21 -1.47 -12.68
C PRO A 80 -11.27 -0.34 -11.63
N ASN A 81 -10.14 0.28 -11.27
CA ASN A 81 -10.04 1.22 -10.15
C ASN A 81 -10.39 0.54 -8.81
N LEU A 82 -9.53 -0.40 -8.46
CA LEU A 82 -9.45 -1.06 -7.17
C LEU A 82 -8.17 -0.62 -6.49
N PHE A 83 -8.23 -0.46 -5.17
CA PHE A 83 -7.05 -0.12 -4.39
C PHE A 83 -7.16 -0.75 -3.02
N TRP A 84 -6.07 -1.32 -2.52
CA TRP A 84 -6.00 -1.85 -1.16
C TRP A 84 -4.68 -1.50 -0.50
N TRP A 85 -4.70 -1.39 0.83
CA TRP A 85 -3.49 -1.25 1.63
C TRP A 85 -3.66 -1.92 3.00
N ILE A 86 -2.52 -2.23 3.61
CA ILE A 86 -2.42 -2.85 4.92
C ILE A 86 -1.29 -2.16 5.69
N ASP A 87 -1.65 -1.44 6.75
CA ASP A 87 -0.72 -0.86 7.73
C ASP A 87 -0.84 -1.67 9.04
N ARG A 88 0.12 -2.55 9.29
CA ARG A 88 0.13 -3.41 10.48
C ARG A 88 0.43 -2.64 11.77
N VAL A 89 1.16 -1.52 11.68
CA VAL A 89 1.50 -0.68 12.84
C VAL A 89 0.25 0.01 13.37
N LYS A 90 -0.57 0.54 12.46
CA LYS A 90 -1.86 1.16 12.81
C LYS A 90 -3.00 0.15 12.97
N GLY A 91 -2.81 -1.10 12.56
CA GLY A 91 -3.84 -2.14 12.61
C GLY A 91 -4.97 -1.90 11.60
N VAL A 92 -4.66 -1.32 10.44
CA VAL A 92 -5.65 -0.96 9.41
C VAL A 92 -5.40 -1.77 8.15
N ALA A 93 -6.46 -2.37 7.62
CA ALA A 93 -6.47 -3.02 6.32
C ALA A 93 -7.78 -2.62 5.64
N ALA A 94 -7.68 -2.03 4.47
CA ALA A 94 -8.85 -1.48 3.80
C ALA A 94 -8.68 -1.54 2.29
N ALA A 95 -9.81 -1.49 1.60
CA ALA A 95 -9.85 -1.53 0.15
C ALA A 95 -11.03 -0.72 -0.37
N THR A 96 -10.85 -0.10 -1.53
CA THR A 96 -11.90 0.55 -2.30
C THR A 96 -12.15 -0.25 -3.57
N PHE A 97 -13.42 -0.53 -3.84
CA PHE A 97 -13.84 -1.23 -5.05
C PHE A 97 -14.80 -0.36 -5.85
N THR A 98 -14.46 -0.09 -7.10
CA THR A 98 -15.36 0.59 -8.04
C THR A 98 -15.52 -0.26 -9.29
N PRO A 99 -16.65 -0.16 -10.01
CA PRO A 99 -16.82 -0.81 -11.30
C PRO A 99 -16.38 0.10 -12.48
N VAL A 100 -15.43 1.03 -12.26
CA VAL A 100 -15.09 2.08 -13.23
C VAL A 100 -13.73 1.82 -13.85
N ILE A 101 -13.69 1.48 -15.14
CA ILE A 101 -12.43 1.43 -15.90
C ILE A 101 -12.15 2.83 -16.44
N SER A 102 -11.30 3.57 -15.74
CA SER A 102 -10.78 4.84 -16.22
C SER A 102 -9.28 4.90 -15.88
N GLN A 103 -8.44 5.08 -16.90
CA GLN A 103 -7.00 5.19 -16.68
C GLN A 103 -6.70 6.51 -15.98
N ALA A 104 -5.89 6.47 -14.92
CA ALA A 104 -5.45 7.68 -14.21
C ALA A 104 -6.62 8.58 -13.75
N ASP A 105 -7.71 7.98 -13.25
CA ASP A 105 -8.90 8.69 -12.77
C ASP A 105 -8.59 9.49 -11.49
N ALA A 106 -8.46 10.80 -11.65
CA ALA A 106 -8.17 11.71 -10.55
C ALA A 106 -9.20 11.65 -9.42
N ARG A 107 -10.47 11.33 -9.71
CA ARG A 107 -11.51 11.21 -8.67
C ARG A 107 -11.33 9.94 -7.85
N PHE A 108 -10.87 8.86 -8.48
CA PHE A 108 -10.54 7.64 -7.75
C PHE A 108 -9.29 7.82 -6.90
N GLU A 109 -8.30 8.56 -7.40
CA GLU A 109 -7.11 8.95 -6.65
C GLU A 109 -7.45 9.83 -5.44
N GLU A 110 -8.30 10.84 -5.62
CA GLU A 110 -8.83 11.67 -4.53
C GLU A 110 -9.61 10.82 -3.52
N LEU A 111 -10.53 9.98 -3.98
CA LEU A 111 -11.32 9.09 -3.13
C LEU A 111 -10.42 8.20 -2.27
N THR A 112 -9.42 7.55 -2.86
CA THR A 112 -8.51 6.64 -2.14
C THR A 112 -7.60 7.38 -1.18
N SER A 113 -7.12 8.58 -1.56
CA SER A 113 -6.31 9.45 -0.70
C SER A 113 -7.09 9.93 0.51
N GLU A 114 -8.32 10.43 0.30
CA GLU A 114 -9.21 10.86 1.37
C GLU A 114 -9.63 9.70 2.27
N PHE A 115 -9.98 8.56 1.68
CA PHE A 115 -10.34 7.36 2.42
C PHE A 115 -9.18 6.89 3.32
N LYS A 116 -7.96 6.84 2.79
CA LYS A 116 -6.78 6.59 3.63
C LYS A 116 -6.67 7.61 4.75
N TRP A 117 -6.63 8.90 4.40
CA TRP A 117 -6.39 9.99 5.36
C TRP A 117 -7.36 9.95 6.54
N ARG A 118 -8.66 9.81 6.24
CA ARG A 118 -9.72 9.72 7.26
C ARG A 118 -9.47 8.58 8.24
N TYR A 119 -9.09 7.40 7.74
CA TYR A 119 -8.90 6.22 8.58
C TYR A 119 -7.57 6.24 9.35
N MET A 120 -6.57 6.97 8.85
CA MET A 120 -5.29 7.15 9.55
C MET A 120 -5.37 8.17 10.68
N GLN A 121 -6.39 9.04 10.70
CA GLN A 121 -6.69 9.93 11.83
C GLN A 121 -7.77 9.41 12.77
N SER A 122 -8.61 8.48 12.31
CA SER A 122 -9.67 7.93 13.14
C SER A 122 -9.10 6.88 14.10
N SER A 123 -9.31 7.06 15.39
CA SER A 123 -9.17 6.02 16.41
C SER A 123 -10.32 4.98 16.38
N LEU A 124 -11.10 4.95 15.30
CA LEU A 124 -12.21 4.01 15.14
C LEU A 124 -11.66 2.62 14.81
N LYS A 125 -11.49 1.82 15.86
CA LYS A 125 -11.40 0.36 15.77
C LYS A 125 -12.81 -0.17 15.55
N TRP A 126 -13.12 -0.62 14.34
CA TRP A 126 -14.32 -1.41 14.13
C TRP A 126 -14.01 -2.87 14.51
N VAL A 127 -14.92 -3.42 15.32
CA VAL A 127 -14.92 -4.77 15.90
C VAL A 127 -15.02 -5.84 14.82
#